data_AF-A0A821J8Q2-F1
#
_entry.id   AF-A0A821J8Q2-F1
#
_cell.length_a   1.000
_cell.length_b   1.000
_cell.length_c   1.000
_cell.angle_alpha   90.00
_cell.angle_beta   90.00
_cell.angle_gamma   90.00
#
_symmetry.space_group_name_H-M   'P 1'
#
loop_
_entity.id
_entity.type
_entity.pdbx_description
1 polymer ?
#
loop_
_entity_poly.entity_id
_entity_poly.type
_entity_poly.pdbx_seq_one_letter_code
_entity_poly.pdbx_strand_id
1 'polypeptide(L)'
;MINTFLLEQNRGANLVSDCSRTVLLMDATGSMSSLLSAAKETVCTMFEQASAILEALKIPSDSFQMQFVVYRDYDCLEDRILQNSAWESKTSNLRAFMTTVSATGGGDYEEAIEIGLWHAVQHSKNPERLSQVILIGDAPAKDITAIKRDRKVYGGEAYWNKSKYGAETHYKNEL
;
A
#
# COMPACT_ATOMS: atom_id res chain seq x y z
N MET A 1 -2.52 -13.58 30.55
CA MET A 1 -2.19 -12.15 30.38
C MET A 1 -2.08 -11.77 28.91
N ILE A 2 -1.20 -12.39 28.10
CA ILE A 2 -1.08 -12.11 26.66
C ILE A 2 -2.38 -12.35 25.87
N ASN A 3 -3.05 -13.48 26.07
CA ASN A 3 -4.29 -13.77 25.31
C ASN A 3 -5.42 -12.77 25.59
N THR A 4 -5.52 -12.31 26.84
CA THR A 4 -6.51 -11.30 27.27
C THR A 4 -6.20 -9.95 26.64
N PHE A 5 -4.92 -9.56 26.64
CA PHE A 5 -4.44 -8.35 25.97
C PHE A 5 -4.71 -8.40 24.46
N LEU A 6 -4.37 -9.49 23.78
CA LEU A 6 -4.63 -9.66 22.35
C LEU A 6 -6.13 -9.61 22.02
N LEU A 7 -6.99 -10.19 22.86
CA LEU A 7 -8.45 -10.12 22.70
C LEU A 7 -8.99 -8.69 22.88
N GLU A 8 -8.42 -7.91 23.79
CA GLU A 8 -8.81 -6.52 24.02
C GLU A 8 -8.34 -5.59 22.91
N GLN A 9 -7.16 -5.83 22.35
CA GLN A 9 -6.62 -5.06 21.23
C GLN A 9 -7.18 -5.50 19.86
N ASN A 10 -7.58 -6.77 19.71
CA ASN A 10 -8.30 -7.28 18.53
C ASN A 10 -9.82 -7.10 18.64
N ARG A 11 -10.31 -6.10 19.39
CA ARG A 11 -11.68 -5.65 19.21
C ARG A 11 -11.77 -5.15 17.76
N GLY A 12 -12.40 -5.94 16.89
CA GLY A 12 -12.64 -5.56 15.51
C GLY A 12 -13.26 -4.17 15.43
N ALA A 13 -13.17 -3.53 14.26
CA ALA A 13 -13.66 -2.17 14.07
C ALA A 13 -15.04 -1.99 14.71
N ASN A 14 -15.19 -1.00 15.60
CA ASN A 14 -16.51 -0.60 16.05
C ASN A 14 -17.31 -0.30 14.78
N LEU A 15 -18.46 -0.95 14.60
CA LEU A 15 -19.42 -0.75 13.50
C LEU A 15 -20.08 0.65 13.58
N VAL A 16 -19.33 1.67 14.01
CA VAL A 16 -19.67 3.07 13.84
C VAL A 16 -19.72 3.32 12.34
N SER A 17 -20.70 4.11 11.92
CA SER A 17 -21.15 4.34 10.54
C SER A 17 -20.12 4.99 9.59
N ASP A 18 -18.84 4.83 9.84
CA ASP A 18 -17.77 5.41 9.06
C ASP A 18 -17.32 4.40 8.00
N CYS A 19 -17.20 4.89 6.76
CA CYS A 19 -16.63 4.15 5.64
C CYS A 19 -15.29 3.50 6.04
N SER A 20 -15.20 2.18 5.91
CA SER A 20 -13.96 1.44 6.13
C SER A 20 -13.03 1.60 4.93
N ARG A 21 -11.89 2.26 5.13
CA ARG A 21 -10.89 2.51 4.09
C ARG A 21 -9.66 1.66 4.28
N THR A 22 -9.36 0.83 3.28
CA THR A 22 -8.19 -0.06 3.27
C THR A 22 -7.22 0.36 2.16
N VAL A 23 -5.97 0.63 2.51
CA VAL A 23 -4.87 0.73 1.55
C VAL A 23 -4.16 -0.61 1.48
N LEU A 24 -4.08 -1.20 0.30
CA LEU A 24 -3.20 -2.33 0.02
C LEU A 24 -1.91 -1.79 -0.58
N LEU A 25 -0.81 -1.91 0.15
CA LEU A 25 0.54 -1.63 -0.31
C LEU A 25 1.13 -2.93 -0.84
N MET A 26 1.39 -2.99 -2.14
CA MET A 26 1.94 -4.17 -2.78
C MET A 26 3.27 -3.86 -3.45
N ASP A 27 4.27 -4.67 -3.15
CA ASP A 27 5.51 -4.73 -3.88
C ASP A 27 5.27 -5.13 -5.35
N ALA A 28 5.82 -4.35 -6.27
CA ALA A 28 5.81 -4.60 -7.70
C ALA A 28 7.22 -4.60 -8.32
N THR A 29 8.23 -5.05 -7.58
CA THR A 29 9.58 -5.28 -8.11
C THR A 29 9.68 -6.60 -8.88
N GLY A 30 10.81 -6.81 -9.54
CA GLY A 30 11.03 -7.96 -10.42
C GLY A 30 10.84 -9.31 -9.72
N SER A 31 11.29 -9.45 -8.46
CA SER A 31 11.16 -10.67 -7.64
C SER A 31 9.69 -11.09 -7.48
N MET A 32 8.81 -10.10 -7.34
CA MET A 32 7.38 -10.30 -7.13
C MET A 32 6.60 -10.71 -8.39
N SER A 33 7.22 -10.86 -9.57
CA SER A 33 6.50 -11.10 -10.84
C SER A 33 5.43 -12.22 -10.78
N SER A 34 5.75 -13.37 -10.19
CA SER A 34 4.81 -14.49 -10.04
C SER A 34 3.78 -14.25 -8.93
N LEU A 35 4.24 -13.72 -7.79
CA LEU A 35 3.41 -13.43 -6.62
C LEU A 35 2.41 -12.29 -6.87
N LEU A 36 2.79 -11.32 -7.71
CA LEU A 36 1.97 -10.18 -8.10
C LEU A 36 0.68 -10.64 -8.80
N SER A 37 0.77 -11.63 -9.68
CA SER A 37 -0.42 -12.19 -10.33
C SER A 37 -1.33 -12.88 -9.33
N ALA A 38 -0.77 -13.69 -8.43
CA ALA A 38 -1.54 -14.42 -7.42
C ALA A 38 -2.19 -13.48 -6.40
N ALA A 39 -1.47 -12.45 -5.96
CA ALA A 39 -1.97 -11.46 -5.02
C ALA A 39 -3.09 -10.61 -5.63
N LYS A 40 -2.96 -10.18 -6.89
CA LYS A 40 -4.04 -9.46 -7.60
C LYS A 40 -5.34 -10.27 -7.64
N GLU A 41 -5.26 -11.56 -7.98
CA GLU A 41 -6.43 -12.42 -8.02
C GLU A 41 -7.03 -12.65 -6.62
N THR A 42 -6.17 -12.83 -5.61
CA THR A 42 -6.59 -12.99 -4.21
C THR A 42 -7.31 -11.74 -3.69
N VAL A 43 -6.77 -10.55 -4.00
CA VAL A 43 -7.37 -9.28 -3.61
C VAL A 43 -8.70 -9.06 -4.33
N CYS A 44 -8.79 -9.40 -5.61
CA CYS A 44 -10.06 -9.33 -6.35
C CYS A 44 -11.11 -10.26 -5.73
N THR A 45 -10.74 -11.51 -5.44
CA THR A 45 -11.63 -12.48 -4.79
C THR A 45 -12.10 -11.98 -3.42
N MET A 46 -11.18 -11.49 -2.58
CA MET A 46 -11.50 -10.93 -1.28
C MET A 46 -12.46 -9.74 -1.40
N PHE A 47 -12.23 -8.84 -2.36
CA PHE A 47 -13.07 -7.67 -2.53
C PHE A 47 -14.47 -8.03 -3.07
N GLU A 48 -14.56 -8.95 -4.03
CA GLU A 48 -15.84 -9.51 -4.51
C GLU A 48 -16.66 -10.14 -3.38
N GLN A 49 -16.01 -10.94 -2.52
CA GLN A 49 -16.65 -11.54 -1.36
C GLN A 49 -17.12 -10.48 -0.35
N ALA A 50 -16.31 -9.47 -0.07
CA ALA A 50 -16.69 -8.36 0.80
C ALA A 50 -17.91 -7.61 0.25
N SER A 51 -17.91 -7.26 -1.05
CA SER A 51 -19.05 -6.61 -1.71
C SER A 51 -20.33 -7.45 -1.64
N ALA A 52 -20.25 -8.76 -1.86
CA ALA A 52 -21.40 -9.66 -1.77
C ALA A 52 -21.98 -9.72 -0.34
N ILE A 53 -21.13 -9.70 0.68
CA ILE A 53 -21.55 -9.65 2.09
C ILE A 53 -22.27 -8.33 2.39
N LEU A 54 -21.73 -7.19 1.95
CA LEU A 54 -22.36 -5.89 2.14
C LEU A 54 -23.75 -5.83 1.48
N GLU A 55 -23.86 -6.34 0.25
CA GLU A 55 -25.13 -6.41 -0.47
C GLU A 55 -26.16 -7.29 0.26
N ALA A 56 -25.76 -8.48 0.71
CA ALA A 56 -26.62 -9.40 1.46
C ALA A 56 -27.13 -8.79 2.78
N LEU A 57 -26.31 -7.97 3.42
CA LEU A 57 -26.65 -7.25 4.65
C LEU A 57 -27.36 -5.91 4.41
N LYS A 58 -27.60 -5.52 3.14
CA LYS A 58 -28.15 -4.22 2.74
C LYS A 58 -27.35 -3.02 3.26
N ILE A 59 -26.05 -3.21 3.40
CA ILE A 59 -25.10 -2.14 3.76
C ILE A 59 -24.66 -1.45 2.47
N PRO A 60 -24.60 -0.11 2.42
CA PRO A 60 -24.14 0.63 1.24
C PRO A 60 -22.76 0.15 0.78
N SER A 61 -22.56 -0.05 -0.53
CA SER A 61 -21.31 -0.58 -1.07
C SER A 61 -20.11 0.36 -0.87
N ASP A 62 -20.36 1.65 -0.69
CA ASP A 62 -19.37 2.66 -0.32
C ASP A 62 -19.01 2.64 1.18
N SER A 63 -19.62 1.77 1.99
CA SER A 63 -19.21 1.52 3.38
C SER A 63 -17.86 0.81 3.46
N PHE A 64 -17.38 0.22 2.37
CA PHE A 64 -16.04 -0.34 2.25
C PHE A 64 -15.37 0.18 0.97
N GLN A 65 -14.23 0.82 1.13
CA GLN A 65 -13.44 1.37 0.02
C GLN A 65 -12.01 0.84 0.10
N MET A 66 -11.46 0.50 -1.07
CA MET A 66 -10.11 0.00 -1.20
C MET A 66 -9.30 0.85 -2.16
N GLN A 67 -8.04 1.09 -1.82
CA GLN A 67 -7.05 1.61 -2.76
C GLN A 67 -5.94 0.57 -2.94
N PHE A 68 -5.67 0.20 -4.18
CA PHE A 68 -4.52 -0.63 -4.53
C PHE A 68 -3.34 0.28 -4.86
N VAL A 69 -2.26 0.15 -4.09
CA VAL A 69 -1.06 0.96 -4.21
C VAL A 69 0.10 0.01 -4.45
N VAL A 70 0.89 0.28 -5.47
CA VAL A 70 2.14 -0.44 -5.71
C VAL A 70 3.33 0.44 -5.44
N TYR A 71 4.29 -0.08 -4.68
CA TYR A 71 5.60 0.53 -4.50
C TYR A 71 6.66 -0.33 -5.20
N ARG A 72 7.78 0.29 -5.51
CA ARG A 72 8.97 -0.32 -6.12
C ARG A 72 10.21 0.29 -5.50
N ASP A 73 11.36 0.13 -6.15
CA ASP A 73 12.61 0.74 -5.73
C ASP A 73 12.93 2.08 -6.43
N TYR A 74 13.93 2.80 -5.93
CA TYR A 74 14.47 4.06 -6.44
C TYR A 74 15.05 3.98 -7.86
N ASP A 75 15.32 2.77 -8.36
CA ASP A 75 15.64 2.56 -9.78
C ASP A 75 14.43 2.78 -10.71
N CYS A 76 13.23 2.75 -10.13
CA CYS A 76 12.03 3.32 -10.71
C CYS A 76 11.91 4.77 -10.24
N LEU A 77 12.02 5.73 -11.17
CA LEU A 77 11.93 7.16 -10.86
C LEU A 77 10.52 7.57 -10.39
N GLU A 78 10.28 8.86 -10.14
CA GLU A 78 9.08 9.40 -9.49
C GLU A 78 7.73 8.90 -10.06
N ASP A 79 7.66 8.70 -11.38
CA ASP A 79 6.45 8.28 -12.09
C ASP A 79 6.10 6.80 -11.88
N ARG A 80 7.08 5.97 -11.48
CA ARG A 80 6.90 4.52 -11.31
C ARG A 80 7.22 3.98 -9.93
N ILE A 81 7.98 4.69 -9.10
CA ILE A 81 8.29 4.25 -7.72
C ILE A 81 7.02 3.99 -6.91
N LEU A 82 5.93 4.72 -7.20
CA LEU A 82 4.61 4.48 -6.64
C LEU A 82 3.53 4.68 -7.72
N GLN A 83 2.59 3.76 -7.80
CA GLN A 83 1.34 3.94 -8.55
C GLN A 83 0.16 3.55 -7.68
N ASN A 84 -0.97 4.23 -7.80
CA ASN A 84 -2.15 3.94 -6.99
C ASN A 84 -3.45 4.05 -7.79
N SER A 85 -4.44 3.25 -7.42
CA SER A 85 -5.81 3.40 -7.90
C SER A 85 -6.48 4.62 -7.24
N ALA A 86 -7.68 4.96 -7.72
CA ALA A 86 -8.62 5.72 -6.92
C ALA A 86 -9.12 4.89 -5.73
N TRP A 87 -9.89 5.51 -4.84
CA TRP A 87 -10.67 4.77 -3.84
C TRP A 87 -11.84 4.09 -4.51
N GLU A 88 -11.85 2.75 -4.50
CA GLU A 88 -12.84 1.95 -5.20
C GLU A 88 -13.78 1.26 -4.22
N SER A 89 -15.07 1.31 -4.51
CA SER A 89 -16.13 0.48 -3.88
C SER A 89 -16.63 -0.62 -4.82
N LYS A 90 -16.06 -0.72 -6.03
CA LYS A 90 -16.42 -1.71 -7.06
C LYS A 90 -15.20 -2.48 -7.52
N THR A 91 -15.28 -3.81 -7.47
CA THR A 91 -14.17 -4.68 -7.86
C THR A 91 -13.74 -4.50 -9.31
N SER A 92 -14.67 -4.20 -10.23
CA SER A 92 -14.36 -4.02 -11.65
C SER A 92 -13.33 -2.91 -11.90
N ASN A 93 -13.45 -1.81 -11.17
CA ASN A 93 -12.56 -0.65 -11.32
C ASN A 93 -11.17 -0.97 -10.75
N LEU A 94 -11.13 -1.61 -9.57
CA LEU A 94 -9.89 -2.04 -8.95
C LEU A 94 -9.14 -3.05 -9.85
N ARG A 95 -9.87 -4.01 -10.43
CA ARG A 95 -9.33 -4.98 -11.40
C ARG A 95 -8.78 -4.27 -12.65
N ALA A 96 -9.49 -3.27 -13.18
CA ALA A 96 -9.02 -2.47 -14.32
C ALA A 96 -7.74 -1.70 -14.02
N PHE A 97 -7.54 -1.21 -12.79
CA PHE A 97 -6.25 -0.64 -12.39
C PHE A 97 -5.16 -1.71 -12.31
N MET A 98 -5.43 -2.85 -11.66
CA MET A 98 -4.45 -3.92 -11.46
C MET A 98 -3.90 -4.50 -12.78
N THR A 99 -4.66 -4.47 -13.88
CA THR A 99 -4.17 -4.92 -15.20
C THR A 99 -3.09 -4.00 -15.78
N THR A 100 -3.03 -2.73 -15.35
CA THR A 100 -2.01 -1.76 -15.79
C THR A 100 -0.67 -1.92 -15.06
N VAL A 101 -0.67 -2.64 -13.95
CA VAL A 101 0.51 -2.83 -13.10
C VAL A 101 1.34 -4.00 -13.60
N SER A 102 2.63 -3.78 -13.85
CA SER A 102 3.61 -4.85 -14.08
C SER A 102 4.75 -4.79 -13.06
N ALA A 103 5.38 -5.94 -12.83
CA ALA A 103 6.61 -6.02 -12.05
C ALA A 103 7.77 -5.32 -12.80
N THR A 104 8.53 -4.47 -12.12
CA THR A 104 9.70 -3.78 -12.67
C THR A 104 10.56 -3.19 -11.55
N GLY A 105 11.85 -2.98 -11.80
CA GLY A 105 12.79 -2.49 -10.80
C GLY A 105 13.21 -3.56 -9.80
N GLY A 106 13.82 -3.13 -8.70
CA GLY A 106 14.41 -4.01 -7.68
C GLY A 106 15.84 -4.40 -8.06
N GLY A 107 16.76 -3.42 -7.96
CA GLY A 107 18.16 -3.55 -8.37
C GLY A 107 19.08 -4.13 -7.28
N ASP A 108 18.60 -4.21 -6.05
CA ASP A 108 19.24 -4.83 -4.88
C ASP A 108 18.21 -5.66 -4.09
N TYR A 109 18.49 -5.99 -2.83
CA TYR A 109 17.63 -6.87 -2.03
C TYR A 109 16.55 -6.11 -1.26
N GLU A 110 16.86 -4.92 -0.75
CA GLU A 110 15.91 -4.11 0.03
C GLU A 110 15.03 -3.25 -0.87
N GLU A 111 13.77 -3.01 -0.49
CA GLU A 111 12.81 -2.28 -1.32
C GLU A 111 12.34 -0.97 -0.67
N ALA A 112 11.86 -0.01 -1.48
CA ALA A 112 11.43 1.31 -1.00
C ALA A 112 10.02 1.29 -0.36
N ILE A 113 9.81 0.37 0.59
CA ILE A 113 8.56 0.16 1.36
C ILE A 113 8.10 1.47 2.03
N GLU A 114 9.03 2.32 2.45
CA GLU A 114 8.76 3.59 3.10
C GLU A 114 7.95 4.55 2.22
N ILE A 115 8.07 4.44 0.90
CA ILE A 115 7.29 5.26 -0.05
C ILE A 115 5.81 4.86 0.01
N GLY A 116 5.53 3.55 0.07
CA GLY A 116 4.19 3.02 0.25
C GLY A 116 3.58 3.45 1.60
N LEU A 117 4.34 3.32 2.68
CA LEU A 117 3.89 3.72 4.01
C LEU A 117 3.70 5.23 4.13
N TRP A 118 4.56 6.03 3.52
CA TRP A 118 4.39 7.49 3.46
C TRP A 118 3.08 7.88 2.80
N HIS A 119 2.73 7.22 1.69
CA HIS A 119 1.45 7.43 1.00
C HIS A 119 0.25 7.13 1.92
N ALA A 120 0.30 6.01 2.65
CA ALA A 120 -0.72 5.67 3.64
C ALA A 120 -0.81 6.73 4.77
N VAL A 121 0.32 7.23 5.26
CA VAL A 121 0.38 8.30 6.27
C VAL A 121 -0.17 9.62 5.74
N GLN A 122 -0.03 9.94 4.46
CA GLN A 122 -0.70 11.13 3.90
C GLN A 122 -2.22 10.96 3.92
N HIS A 123 -2.72 9.76 3.59
CA HIS A 123 -4.16 9.47 3.67
C HIS A 123 -4.70 9.46 5.10
N SER A 124 -3.91 9.05 6.10
CA SER A 124 -4.36 9.06 7.50
C SER A 124 -4.58 10.47 8.07
N LYS A 125 -4.05 11.51 7.42
CA LYS A 125 -4.27 12.92 7.79
C LYS A 125 -5.57 13.49 7.25
N ASN A 126 -6.25 12.79 6.34
CA ASN A 126 -7.52 13.23 5.79
C ASN A 126 -8.66 13.07 6.81
N PRO A 127 -9.74 13.88 6.71
CA PRO A 127 -10.92 13.73 7.57
C PRO A 127 -11.54 12.34 7.45
N GLU A 128 -11.52 11.77 6.25
CA GLU A 128 -11.92 10.41 5.95
C GLU A 128 -10.76 9.48 6.31
N ARG A 129 -10.77 9.00 7.56
CA ARG A 129 -9.66 8.27 8.15
C ARG A 129 -9.40 6.94 7.46
N LEU A 130 -8.12 6.59 7.36
CA LEU A 130 -7.66 5.27 6.96
C LEU A 130 -7.93 4.27 8.10
N SER A 131 -8.62 3.17 7.81
CA SER A 131 -8.97 2.14 8.80
C SER A 131 -7.92 1.05 8.86
N GLN A 132 -7.31 0.72 7.72
CA GLN A 132 -6.37 -0.39 7.60
C GLN A 132 -5.33 -0.15 6.52
N VAL A 133 -4.12 -0.64 6.78
CA VAL A 133 -3.06 -0.83 5.79
C VAL A 133 -2.70 -2.31 5.73
N ILE A 134 -2.68 -2.88 4.54
CA ILE A 134 -2.18 -4.25 4.31
C ILE A 134 -0.91 -4.12 3.46
N LEU A 135 0.22 -4.60 3.98
CA LEU A 135 1.51 -4.58 3.29
C LEU A 135 1.83 -5.99 2.77
N ILE A 136 2.17 -6.10 1.49
CA ILE A 136 2.54 -7.34 0.80
C ILE A 136 3.85 -7.13 0.05
N GLY A 137 4.91 -7.86 0.43
CA GLY A 137 6.20 -7.87 -0.26
C GLY A 137 7.04 -9.08 0.14
N ASP A 138 8.10 -9.38 -0.61
CA ASP A 138 9.01 -10.51 -0.39
C ASP A 138 10.42 -10.12 0.08
N ALA A 139 10.68 -8.82 0.20
CA ALA A 139 11.95 -8.23 0.62
C ALA A 139 11.80 -7.24 1.79
N PRO A 140 12.88 -6.97 2.55
CA PRO A 140 12.88 -6.01 3.66
C PRO A 140 12.86 -4.55 3.17
N ALA A 141 12.52 -3.63 4.07
CA ALA A 141 12.59 -2.21 3.81
C ALA A 141 14.05 -1.70 3.78
N LYS A 142 14.31 -0.68 2.95
CA LYS A 142 15.60 0.03 2.97
C LYS A 142 15.82 0.79 4.29
N ASP A 143 17.08 0.80 4.72
CA ASP A 143 17.54 1.73 5.75
C ASP A 143 17.89 3.11 5.16
N ILE A 144 18.17 4.09 6.03
CA ILE A 144 18.48 5.45 5.58
C ILE A 144 19.80 5.54 4.77
N THR A 145 20.72 4.60 4.95
CA THR A 145 21.98 4.55 4.22
C THR A 145 21.74 4.07 2.80
N ALA A 146 20.94 3.01 2.63
CA ALA A 146 20.51 2.48 1.35
C ALA A 146 19.68 3.51 0.57
N ILE A 147 18.70 4.16 1.22
CA ILE A 147 17.91 5.25 0.61
C ILE A 147 18.82 6.35 0.03
N LYS A 148 19.79 6.85 0.81
CA LYS A 148 20.72 7.89 0.35
C LYS A 148 21.62 7.43 -0.78
N ARG A 149 22.10 6.19 -0.72
CA ARG A 149 22.91 5.57 -1.77
C ARG A 149 22.11 5.51 -3.06
N ASP A 150 20.90 4.98 -3.01
CA ASP A 150 20.10 4.68 -4.20
C ASP A 150 19.56 5.97 -4.82
N ARG A 151 19.11 6.93 -4.01
CA ARG A 151 18.76 8.28 -4.52
C ARG A 151 19.92 8.96 -5.24
N LYS A 152 21.14 8.80 -4.74
CA LYS A 152 22.36 9.35 -5.37
C LYS A 152 22.66 8.65 -6.70
N VAL A 153 22.49 7.33 -6.76
CA VAL A 153 22.74 6.52 -7.97
C VAL A 153 21.67 6.76 -9.03
N TYR A 154 20.40 6.79 -8.63
CA TYR A 154 19.24 6.91 -9.50
C TYR A 154 18.68 8.34 -9.45
N GLY A 155 19.01 9.18 -10.42
CA GLY A 155 18.48 10.55 -10.54
C GLY A 155 19.26 11.63 -9.77
N GLY A 156 19.83 11.30 -8.61
CA GLY A 156 20.61 12.22 -7.78
C GLY A 156 19.76 13.14 -6.89
N GLU A 157 20.33 13.69 -5.82
CA GLU A 157 19.58 14.50 -4.84
C GLU A 157 18.90 15.73 -5.45
N ALA A 158 19.47 16.35 -6.48
CA ALA A 158 18.85 17.48 -7.16
C ALA A 158 17.55 17.10 -7.88
N TYR A 159 17.43 15.84 -8.35
CA TYR A 159 16.20 15.30 -8.93
C TYR A 159 15.18 15.02 -7.84
N TRP A 160 15.56 14.22 -6.83
CA TRP A 160 14.62 13.82 -5.79
C TRP A 160 14.10 15.00 -4.97
N ASN A 161 14.92 15.99 -4.65
CA ASN A 161 14.47 17.20 -3.94
C ASN A 161 13.39 17.99 -4.70
N LYS A 162 13.25 17.79 -6.02
CA LYS A 162 12.20 18.39 -6.84
C LYS A 162 10.97 17.48 -7.02
N SER A 163 11.08 16.20 -6.66
CA SER A 163 10.00 15.23 -6.77
C SER A 163 9.06 15.29 -5.57
N LYS A 164 7.91 14.63 -5.67
CA LYS A 164 6.96 14.41 -4.55
C LYS A 164 7.58 13.67 -3.35
N TYR A 165 8.74 13.04 -3.54
CA TYR A 165 9.49 12.28 -2.53
C TYR A 165 10.79 12.96 -2.11
N GLY A 166 10.85 14.29 -2.21
CA GLY A 166 12.06 15.04 -1.86
C GLY A 166 12.48 14.91 -0.40
N ALA A 167 11.52 14.87 0.52
CA ALA A 167 11.80 14.59 1.92
C ALA A 167 12.09 13.10 2.13
N GLU A 168 13.27 12.77 2.66
CA GLU A 168 13.62 11.41 3.08
C GLU A 168 12.60 10.90 4.10
N THR A 169 11.98 9.78 3.78
CA THR A 169 11.11 9.03 4.70
C THR A 169 11.86 7.84 5.24
N HIS A 170 11.73 7.59 6.54
CA HIS A 170 12.27 6.40 7.19
C HIS A 170 11.43 6.11 8.44
N TYR A 171 11.48 4.87 8.92
CA TYR A 171 10.85 4.53 10.19
C TYR A 171 11.59 5.24 11.33
N LYS A 172 10.84 5.63 12.37
CA LYS A 172 11.41 6.12 13.62
C LYS A 172 11.15 5.08 14.69
N ASN A 173 12.15 4.81 15.51
CA ASN A 173 11.94 3.98 16.70
C ASN A 173 10.90 4.68 17.59
N GLU A 174 9.89 3.93 18.02
CA GLU A 174 8.99 4.39 19.08
C GLU A 174 9.83 4.55 20.36
N LEU A 175 9.73 5.75 20.97
CA LEU A 175 10.46 6.14 22.18
C LEU A 175 9.90 5.43 23.42
#